data_AF-A0A7J6SEV1-F1
#
_entry.id   AF-A0A7J6SEV1-F1
#
_cell.length_a   1.000
_cell.length_b   1.000
_cell.length_c   1.000
_cell.angle_alpha   90.00
_cell.angle_beta   90.00
_cell.angle_gamma   90.00
#
_symmetry.space_group_name_H-M   'P 1'
#
loop_
_entity.id
_entity.type
_entity.pdbx_description
1 polymer ?
#
loop_
_entity_poly.entity_id
_entity_poly.type
_entity_poly.pdbx_seq_one_letter_code
_entity_poly.pdbx_strand_id
1 'polypeptide(L)'
;MFGPDKCGFNRRTHLIFNNGKDNILKTDDLPYKQDDTVSHVYRLTLRPNDTVKVEVDGEEIFDGSIEENWKYGEPAEIDDPEDSKPEDWVDSPMMDDPEDKKPEDWVEEAKIPDEKATQPEDWDEEEDGEWERPMIDNPDYKGPW
;
A
#
# COMPACT_ATOMS: atom_id res chain seq x y z
N MET A 1 -27.63 -4.95 -22.70
CA MET A 1 -28.53 -5.34 -21.60
C MET A 1 -28.64 -4.16 -20.65
N PHE A 2 -29.85 -3.81 -20.21
CA PHE A 2 -30.07 -2.74 -19.24
C PHE A 2 -31.18 -3.12 -18.25
N GLY A 3 -30.97 -2.87 -16.95
CA GLY A 3 -32.00 -3.02 -15.93
C GLY A 3 -31.48 -3.38 -14.53
N PRO A 4 -32.33 -3.30 -13.51
CA PRO A 4 -31.99 -3.66 -12.13
C PRO A 4 -31.74 -5.17 -11.98
N ASP A 5 -30.72 -5.53 -11.20
CA ASP A 5 -30.39 -6.91 -10.83
C ASP A 5 -30.02 -7.00 -9.34
N LYS A 6 -30.59 -8.01 -8.68
CA LYS A 6 -30.41 -8.25 -7.24
C LYS A 6 -30.25 -9.74 -6.98
N CYS A 7 -29.06 -10.10 -6.52
CA CYS A 7 -28.71 -11.45 -6.10
C CYS A 7 -28.12 -11.42 -4.68
N GLY A 8 -28.94 -11.74 -3.67
CA GLY A 8 -28.54 -11.65 -2.27
C GLY A 8 -28.17 -10.22 -1.86
N PHE A 9 -26.92 -10.03 -1.43
CA PHE A 9 -26.36 -8.72 -1.07
C PHE A 9 -25.86 -7.91 -2.28
N ASN A 10 -25.65 -8.55 -3.43
CA ASN A 10 -25.23 -7.87 -4.65
C ASN A 10 -26.45 -7.25 -5.32
N ARG A 11 -26.49 -5.93 -5.41
CA ARG A 11 -27.56 -5.16 -6.05
C ARG A 11 -26.94 -4.08 -6.93
N ARG A 12 -27.33 -4.03 -8.19
CA ARG A 12 -26.83 -3.05 -9.16
C ARG A 12 -27.81 -2.87 -10.30
N THR A 13 -27.64 -1.80 -11.06
CA THR A 13 -28.32 -1.64 -12.34
C THR A 13 -27.33 -2.00 -13.46
N HIS A 14 -27.60 -3.07 -14.20
CA HIS A 14 -26.77 -3.45 -15.34
C HIS A 14 -26.89 -2.44 -16.46
N LEU A 15 -25.76 -2.10 -17.06
CA LEU A 15 -25.68 -1.39 -18.33
C LEU A 15 -24.52 -1.95 -19.14
N ILE A 16 -24.87 -2.85 -20.06
CA ILE A 16 -23.93 -3.67 -20.82
C ILE A 16 -24.16 -3.40 -22.30
N PHE A 17 -23.09 -3.07 -23.02
CA PHE A 17 -23.10 -2.94 -24.47
C PHE A 17 -22.43 -4.13 -25.14
N ASN A 18 -22.87 -4.47 -26.34
CA ASN A 18 -22.26 -5.54 -27.13
C ASN A 18 -21.56 -4.91 -28.35
N ASN A 19 -20.32 -5.32 -28.62
CA ASN A 19 -19.52 -4.81 -29.74
C ASN A 19 -19.51 -5.78 -30.96
N GLY A 20 -20.40 -6.78 -30.98
CA GLY A 20 -20.44 -7.86 -31.98
C GLY A 20 -19.58 -9.08 -31.64
N LYS A 21 -18.65 -8.98 -30.70
CA LYS A 21 -17.81 -10.09 -30.21
C LYS A 21 -18.06 -10.40 -28.74
N ASP A 22 -18.05 -9.36 -27.91
CA ASP A 22 -18.09 -9.45 -26.46
C ASP A 22 -19.21 -8.58 -25.88
N ASN A 23 -19.66 -8.97 -24.69
CA ASN A 23 -20.55 -8.17 -23.85
C ASN A 23 -19.71 -7.37 -22.87
N ILE A 24 -19.59 -6.07 -23.09
CA ILE A 24 -18.74 -5.17 -22.32
C ILE A 24 -19.58 -4.56 -21.20
N LEU A 25 -19.20 -4.87 -19.97
CA LEU A 25 -19.81 -4.30 -18.77
C LEU A 25 -19.29 -2.88 -18.56
N LYS A 26 -20.11 -2.03 -17.95
CA LYS A 26 -19.68 -0.71 -17.48
C LYS A 26 -18.56 -0.88 -16.45
N THR A 27 -17.58 0.01 -16.47
CA THR A 27 -16.43 -0.03 -15.54
C THR A 27 -16.87 0.10 -14.09
N ASP A 28 -17.78 1.03 -13.80
CA ASP A 28 -18.38 1.23 -12.47
C ASP A 28 -19.84 0.80 -12.46
N ASP A 29 -20.22 0.03 -11.43
CA ASP A 29 -21.59 -0.40 -11.21
C ASP A 29 -22.53 0.80 -10.99
N LEU A 30 -23.69 0.78 -11.63
CA LEU A 30 -24.73 1.78 -11.39
C LEU A 30 -25.53 1.41 -10.13
N PRO A 31 -25.94 2.42 -9.33
CA PRO A 31 -26.67 2.19 -8.11
C PRO A 31 -28.00 1.48 -8.39
N TYR A 32 -28.38 0.60 -7.47
CA TYR A 32 -29.70 -0.01 -7.43
C TYR A 32 -30.64 0.91 -6.66
N LYS A 33 -31.79 1.26 -7.24
CA LYS A 33 -32.73 2.25 -6.69
C LYS A 33 -34.10 1.66 -6.30
N GLN A 34 -34.26 0.34 -6.35
CA GLN A 34 -35.52 -0.36 -6.07
C GLN A 34 -35.47 -1.07 -4.70
N ASP A 35 -35.30 -0.32 -3.62
CA ASP A 35 -35.22 -0.90 -2.27
C ASP A 35 -36.58 -1.22 -1.65
N ASP A 36 -37.68 -0.80 -2.28
CA ASP A 36 -39.04 -1.02 -1.81
C ASP A 36 -39.84 -1.97 -2.73
N THR A 37 -41.14 -2.10 -2.46
CA THR A 37 -42.06 -2.97 -3.21
C THR A 37 -42.91 -2.20 -4.23
N VAL A 38 -42.64 -0.92 -4.47
CA VAL A 38 -43.37 -0.13 -5.46
C VAL A 38 -42.75 -0.27 -6.85
N SER A 39 -43.49 0.18 -7.86
CA SER A 39 -43.02 0.17 -9.24
C SER A 39 -42.12 1.37 -9.51
N HIS A 40 -40.91 1.11 -10.01
CA HIS A 40 -39.95 2.12 -10.45
C HIS A 40 -39.78 2.08 -11.97
N VAL A 41 -39.43 3.22 -12.55
CA VAL A 41 -39.21 3.37 -14.00
C VAL A 41 -37.74 3.60 -14.28
N TYR A 42 -37.11 2.63 -14.95
CA TYR A 42 -35.74 2.73 -15.44
C TYR A 42 -35.73 3.21 -16.88
N ARG A 43 -35.00 4.30 -17.16
CA ARG A 43 -34.86 4.88 -18.50
C ARG A 43 -33.39 4.96 -18.90
N LEU A 44 -33.09 4.41 -20.07
CA LEU A 44 -31.79 4.54 -20.74
C LEU A 44 -31.97 5.39 -21.98
N THR A 45 -31.19 6.46 -22.10
CA THR A 45 -31.09 7.30 -23.30
C THR A 45 -29.71 7.16 -23.89
N LEU A 46 -29.63 6.53 -25.06
CA LEU A 46 -28.42 6.45 -25.87
C LEU A 46 -28.52 7.48 -27.00
N ARG A 47 -27.53 8.39 -27.09
CA ARG A 47 -27.50 9.43 -28.11
C ARG A 47 -26.50 9.08 -29.22
N PRO A 48 -26.69 9.57 -30.47
CA PRO A 48 -25.78 9.31 -31.59
C PRO A 48 -24.37 9.89 -31.45
N ASN A 49 -24.12 10.75 -30.45
CA ASN A 49 -22.81 11.32 -30.14
C ASN A 49 -22.07 10.49 -29.07
N ASP A 50 -22.38 9.19 -28.96
CA ASP A 50 -21.79 8.24 -28.02
C ASP A 50 -21.91 8.63 -26.53
N THR A 51 -22.97 9.38 -26.19
CA THR A 51 -23.32 9.70 -24.80
C THR A 51 -24.50 8.87 -24.32
N VAL A 52 -24.44 8.49 -23.05
CA VAL A 52 -25.41 7.66 -22.37
C VAL A 52 -25.88 8.35 -21.11
N LYS A 53 -27.20 8.44 -20.97
CA LYS A 53 -27.86 8.90 -19.76
C LYS A 53 -28.78 7.82 -19.21
N VAL A 54 -28.71 7.58 -17.91
CA VAL A 54 -29.57 6.64 -17.17
C VAL A 54 -30.31 7.38 -16.08
N GLU A 55 -31.61 7.13 -16.02
CA GLU A 55 -32.51 7.72 -15.04
C GLU A 55 -33.37 6.65 -14.37
N VAL A 56 -33.69 6.86 -13.10
CA VAL A 56 -34.66 6.07 -12.34
C VAL A 56 -35.68 7.01 -11.75
N ASP A 57 -36.97 6.79 -12.04
CA ASP A 57 -38.09 7.66 -11.63
C ASP A 57 -37.93 9.14 -12.03
N GLY A 58 -37.14 9.39 -13.08
CA GLY A 58 -36.81 10.73 -13.56
C GLY A 58 -35.62 11.38 -12.86
N GLU A 59 -35.02 10.74 -11.86
CA GLU A 59 -33.74 11.13 -11.26
C GLU A 59 -32.58 10.57 -12.10
N GLU A 60 -31.64 11.43 -12.48
CA GLU A 60 -30.43 11.02 -13.18
C GLU A 60 -29.48 10.28 -12.25
N ILE A 61 -29.14 9.04 -12.61
CA ILE A 61 -28.14 8.25 -11.87
C ILE A 61 -26.80 8.16 -12.61
N PHE A 62 -26.78 8.50 -13.89
CA PHE A 62 -25.57 8.52 -14.72
C PHE A 62 -25.78 9.36 -15.98
N ASP A 63 -24.78 10.17 -16.34
CA ASP A 63 -24.65 10.86 -17.63
C ASP A 63 -23.14 10.87 -17.98
N GLY A 64 -22.78 10.34 -19.15
CA GLY A 64 -21.39 10.25 -19.57
C GLY A 64 -21.19 9.66 -20.96
N SER A 65 -19.93 9.60 -21.41
CA SER A 65 -19.56 9.02 -22.69
C SER A 65 -19.36 7.51 -22.61
N ILE A 66 -19.54 6.81 -23.74
CA ILE A 66 -19.32 5.37 -23.85
C ILE A 66 -17.83 5.02 -23.81
N GLU A 67 -16.98 5.83 -24.44
CA GLU A 67 -15.54 5.59 -24.55
C GLU A 67 -14.84 5.60 -23.19
N GLU A 68 -15.24 6.51 -22.29
CA GLU A 68 -14.60 6.64 -20.97
C GLU A 68 -15.13 5.63 -19.96
N ASN A 69 -16.38 5.17 -20.10
CA ASN A 69 -17.07 4.40 -19.07
C ASN A 69 -17.11 2.89 -19.34
N TRP A 70 -16.69 2.45 -20.53
CA TRP A 70 -16.61 1.04 -20.92
C TRP A 70 -15.25 0.77 -21.55
N LYS A 71 -14.63 -0.34 -21.17
CA LYS A 71 -13.33 -0.75 -21.70
C LYS A 71 -13.51 -1.43 -23.06
N TYR A 72 -13.66 -0.62 -24.11
CA TYR A 72 -13.68 -1.09 -25.49
C TYR A 72 -12.26 -1.36 -25.99
N GLY A 73 -11.78 -2.59 -25.84
CA GLY A 73 -10.53 -3.03 -26.47
C GLY A 73 -9.28 -2.84 -25.60
N GLU A 74 -8.13 -2.71 -26.28
CA GLU A 74 -6.82 -2.57 -25.64
C GLU A 74 -6.69 -1.19 -24.98
N PRO A 75 -5.99 -1.10 -23.84
CA PRO A 75 -5.80 0.17 -23.15
C PRO A 75 -5.12 1.18 -24.07
N ALA A 76 -5.52 2.45 -23.98
CA ALA A 76 -4.92 3.53 -24.78
C ALA A 76 -3.42 3.73 -24.47
N GLU A 77 -2.99 3.34 -23.27
CA GLU A 77 -1.62 3.40 -22.79
C GLU A 77 -1.20 2.03 -22.24
N ILE A 78 0.00 1.59 -22.61
CA ILE A 78 0.64 0.38 -22.10
C ILE A 78 1.97 0.78 -21.46
N ASP A 79 2.39 0.08 -20.40
CA ASP A 79 3.74 0.21 -19.87
C ASP A 79 4.77 -0.14 -20.95
N ASP A 80 5.84 0.64 -21.04
CA ASP A 80 6.92 0.38 -22.00
C ASP A 80 7.66 -0.90 -21.58
N PRO A 81 7.63 -1.97 -22.41
CA PRO A 81 8.28 -3.23 -22.05
C PRO A 81 9.80 -3.12 -21.96
N GLU A 82 10.41 -2.08 -22.54
CA GLU A 82 11.84 -1.82 -22.44
C GLU A 82 12.20 -0.94 -21.23
N ASP A 83 11.20 -0.39 -20.52
CA ASP A 83 11.46 0.39 -19.31
C ASP A 83 11.91 -0.52 -18.18
N SER A 84 12.99 -0.13 -17.54
CA SER A 84 13.60 -0.87 -16.45
C SER A 84 14.00 0.10 -15.37
N LYS A 85 13.69 -0.27 -14.13
CA LYS A 85 14.07 0.49 -12.96
C LYS A 85 15.58 0.78 -12.99
N PRO A 86 16.02 2.05 -12.95
CA PRO A 86 17.44 2.37 -12.96
C PRO A 86 18.11 1.88 -11.67
N GLU A 87 19.41 1.54 -11.76
CA GLU A 87 20.18 1.00 -10.63
C GLU A 87 20.25 1.97 -9.43
N ASP A 88 20.15 3.27 -9.68
CA ASP A 88 20.18 4.34 -8.67
C ASP A 88 18.79 4.61 -8.04
N TRP A 89 17.75 3.87 -8.44
CA TRP A 89 16.41 4.07 -7.89
C TRP A 89 16.30 3.50 -6.48
N VAL A 90 16.19 4.38 -5.49
CA VAL A 90 16.00 3.97 -4.09
C VAL A 90 14.52 3.84 -3.76
N ASP A 91 14.08 2.62 -3.43
CA ASP A 91 12.73 2.34 -2.91
C ASP A 91 12.57 2.65 -1.42
N SER A 92 13.68 2.72 -0.69
CA SER A 92 13.64 2.86 0.76
C SER A 92 13.10 4.25 1.12
N PRO A 93 11.96 4.34 1.84
CA PRO A 93 11.41 5.62 2.27
C PRO A 93 12.26 6.30 3.35
N MET A 94 13.17 5.55 3.99
CA MET A 94 14.12 6.04 4.98
C MET A 94 15.55 5.77 4.49
N MET A 95 16.42 6.76 4.66
CA MET A 95 17.85 6.69 4.42
C MET A 95 18.56 7.16 5.67
N ASP A 96 19.74 6.60 5.96
CA ASP A 96 20.62 7.11 7.00
C ASP A 96 21.05 8.54 6.65
N ASP A 97 21.03 9.44 7.64
CA ASP A 97 21.40 10.83 7.42
C ASP A 97 22.92 10.93 7.17
N PRO A 98 23.36 11.39 5.99
CA PRO A 98 24.78 11.46 5.66
C PRO A 98 25.56 12.49 6.50
N GLU A 99 24.87 13.43 7.17
CA GLU A 99 25.49 14.40 8.07
C GLU A 99 25.55 13.89 9.51
N ASP A 100 24.87 12.77 9.82
CA ASP A 100 24.84 12.21 11.17
C ASP A 100 26.18 11.52 11.48
N LYS A 101 26.89 12.11 12.44
CA LYS A 101 28.20 11.64 12.88
C LYS A 101 28.02 10.99 14.22
N LYS A 102 28.61 9.80 14.36
CA LYS A 102 28.69 9.09 15.64
C LYS A 102 29.06 10.08 16.76
N PRO A 103 28.20 10.28 17.76
CA PRO A 103 28.45 11.22 18.84
C PRO A 103 29.72 10.83 19.62
N GLU A 104 30.47 11.82 20.12
CA GLU A 104 31.68 11.57 20.93
C GLU A 104 31.39 10.75 22.20
N ASP A 105 30.14 10.78 22.69
CA ASP A 105 29.63 10.06 23.86
C ASP A 105 29.10 8.64 23.53
N TRP A 106 29.28 8.17 22.29
CA TRP A 106 28.84 6.84 21.87
C TRP A 106 30.00 5.83 21.92
N VAL A 107 30.09 5.09 23.02
CA VAL A 107 31.14 4.07 23.20
C VAL A 107 30.81 2.79 22.41
N GLU A 108 31.84 2.19 21.80
CA GLU A 108 31.72 0.90 21.08
C GLU A 108 31.89 -0.30 22.00
N GLU A 109 32.63 -0.12 23.10
CA GLU A 109 32.96 -1.18 24.04
C GLU A 109 31.77 -1.48 24.94
N ALA A 110 31.09 -2.59 24.67
CA ALA A 110 29.97 -3.07 25.48
C ALA A 110 30.37 -3.48 26.90
N LYS A 111 31.67 -3.74 27.14
CA LYS A 111 32.21 -4.13 28.45
C LYS A 111 33.48 -3.38 28.78
N ILE A 112 33.58 -2.93 30.03
CA ILE A 112 34.75 -2.22 30.58
C ILE A 112 35.24 -2.93 31.84
N PRO A 113 36.55 -2.86 32.18
CA PRO A 113 37.06 -3.42 33.42
C PRO A 113 36.40 -2.75 34.63
N ASP A 114 36.00 -3.51 35.64
CA ASP A 114 35.42 -2.97 36.87
C ASP A 114 36.50 -2.22 37.68
N GLU A 115 36.40 -0.89 37.69
CA GLU A 115 37.31 -0.04 38.45
C GLU A 115 37.20 -0.26 39.97
N LYS A 116 36.05 -0.77 40.44
CA LYS A 116 35.78 -1.04 41.86
C LYS A 116 36.22 -2.43 42.29
N ALA A 117 36.53 -3.32 41.35
CA ALA A 117 37.14 -4.59 41.68
C ALA A 117 38.58 -4.36 42.15
N THR A 118 38.91 -4.93 43.30
CA THR A 118 40.28 -5.01 43.81
C THR A 118 40.68 -6.47 43.91
N GLN A 119 41.98 -6.74 43.81
CA GLN A 119 42.54 -8.06 44.03
C GLN A 119 42.08 -8.61 45.40
N PRO A 120 41.53 -9.84 45.45
CA PRO A 120 41.16 -10.47 46.70
C PRO A 120 42.38 -10.68 47.62
N GLU A 121 42.18 -10.62 48.94
CA GLU A 121 43.27 -10.84 49.91
C GLU A 121 43.87 -12.26 49.86
N ASP A 122 43.12 -13.23 49.35
CA ASP A 122 43.54 -14.64 49.16
C ASP A 122 44.14 -14.93 47.77
N TRP A 123 44.43 -13.91 46.94
CA TRP A 123 45.03 -14.12 45.61
C TRP A 123 46.54 -14.33 45.70
N ASP A 124 47.07 -15.41 45.10
CA ASP A 124 48.50 -15.69 45.04
C ASP A 124 49.02 -15.55 43.60
N GLU A 125 49.82 -14.52 43.33
CA GLU A 125 50.36 -14.27 41.97
C GLU A 125 51.32 -15.36 41.47
N GLU A 126 51.93 -16.15 42.37
CA GLU A 126 52.84 -17.24 41.99
C GLU A 126 52.06 -18.49 41.54
N GLU A 127 50.89 -18.75 42.13
CA GLU A 127 50.05 -19.92 41.86
C GLU A 127 48.88 -19.64 40.88
N ASP A 128 48.24 -18.46 40.98
CA ASP A 128 47.07 -18.04 40.20
C ASP A 128 47.41 -17.09 39.02
N GLY A 129 48.61 -16.49 39.01
CA GLY A 129 49.09 -15.57 37.97
C GLY A 129 48.75 -14.08 38.20
N GLU A 130 49.03 -13.23 37.20
CA GLU A 130 48.70 -11.80 37.26
C GLU A 130 47.17 -11.60 37.34
N TRP A 131 46.73 -10.84 38.34
CA TRP A 131 45.30 -10.58 38.54
C TRP A 131 44.76 -9.59 37.51
N GLU A 132 43.71 -9.99 36.78
CA GLU A 132 42.98 -9.12 35.86
C GLU A 132 41.61 -8.72 36.42
N ARG A 133 41.23 -7.45 36.23
CA ARG A 133 39.93 -6.94 36.65
C ARG A 133 38.80 -7.62 35.85
N PRO A 134 37.69 -8.00 36.49
CA PRO A 134 36.53 -8.53 35.78
C PRO A 134 35.92 -7.46 34.88
N MET A 135 35.44 -7.87 33.71
CA MET A 135 34.74 -7.00 32.76
C MET A 135 33.26 -6.89 33.14
N ILE A 136 32.77 -5.66 33.33
CA ILE A 136 31.36 -5.33 33.58
C ILE A 136 30.73 -4.68 32.35
N ASP A 137 29.40 -4.74 32.24
CA ASP A 137 28.68 -4.08 31.15
C ASP A 137 28.87 -2.56 31.26
N ASN A 138 29.26 -1.94 30.14
CA ASN A 138 29.53 -0.52 30.07
C ASN A 138 28.20 0.27 30.13
N PRO A 139 27.96 1.08 31.18
CA PRO A 139 26.71 1.84 31.31
C PRO A 139 26.50 2.87 30.19
N ASP A 140 27.58 3.29 29.52
CA ASP A 140 27.53 4.27 28.44
C ASP A 140 27.30 3.63 27.06
N TYR A 141 27.28 2.30 26.97
CA TYR A 141 27.04 1.59 25.71
C TYR A 141 25.57 1.65 25.29
N LYS A 142 25.30 2.37 24.19
CA LYS A 142 23.95 2.63 23.67
C LYS A 142 23.52 1.71 22.53
N GLY A 143 24.37 0.75 22.13
CA GLY A 143 24.12 -0.20 21.04
C GLY A 143 24.96 0.07 19.78
N PRO A 144 24.77 -0.73 18.71
CA PRO A 144 25.40 -0.45 17.42
C PRO A 144 24.86 0.86 16.83
N TRP A 145 25.75 1.67 16.28
CA TRP A 145 25.45 2.85 15.48
C TRP A 145 25.42 2.46 14.00
#